data_AF-A0A379V0A9-F1
#
_entry.id   AF-A0A379V0A9-F1
#
_cell.length_a   1.000
_cell.length_b   1.000
_cell.length_c   1.000
_cell.angle_alpha   90.00
_cell.angle_beta   90.00
_cell.angle_gamma   90.00
#
_symmetry.space_group_name_H-M   'P 1'
#
loop_
_entity.id
_entity.type
_entity.pdbx_description
1 polymer ?
#
loop_
_entity_poly.entity_id
_entity_poly.type
_entity_poly.pdbx_seq_one_letter_code
_entity_poly.pdbx_strand_id
1 'polypeptide(L)'
;MVEAAINAGARTINIPDTVGYTMPFEFAGIISGLYERVPNIDKAIISVHTHDDLGIAVGNSLAAVHAGARQVEGAMNGIGERAGNCALEEVIMAIKVRKDIMNVHTNINHHEIWRTSQTVSQICNMPIPANKAIVGSGAFAHSSGIHQDGVLKNAKTMKS
;
A
#
# COMPACT_ATOMS: atom_id res chain seq x y z
N MET A 1 -23.49 -7.19 10.23
CA MET A 1 -23.26 -7.46 8.79
C MET A 1 -22.05 -8.33 8.56
N VAL A 2 -20.85 -7.97 9.03
CA VAL A 2 -19.63 -8.80 8.88
C VAL A 2 -19.80 -10.20 9.46
N GLU A 3 -20.24 -10.33 10.71
CA GLU A 3 -20.48 -11.64 11.36
C GLU A 3 -21.43 -12.53 10.54
N ALA A 4 -22.53 -11.95 10.06
CA ALA A 4 -23.52 -12.65 9.25
C ALA A 4 -22.96 -13.11 7.90
N ALA A 5 -22.14 -12.28 7.24
CA ALA A 5 -21.47 -12.65 6.00
C ALA A 5 -20.50 -13.83 6.21
N ILE A 6 -19.74 -13.81 7.31
CA ILE A 6 -18.86 -14.93 7.69
C ILE A 6 -19.67 -16.20 7.98
N ASN A 7 -20.79 -16.08 8.72
CA ASN A 7 -21.70 -17.21 8.97
C ASN A 7 -22.33 -17.76 7.69
N ALA A 8 -22.53 -16.92 6.66
CA ALA A 8 -22.97 -17.32 5.33
C ALA A 8 -21.85 -17.95 4.47
N GLY A 9 -20.62 -18.07 4.99
CA GLY A 9 -19.50 -18.74 4.33
C GLY A 9 -18.48 -17.82 3.66
N ALA A 10 -18.57 -16.50 3.85
CA ALA A 10 -17.55 -15.58 3.36
C ALA A 10 -16.21 -15.84 4.07
N ARG A 11 -15.16 -16.11 3.28
CA ARG A 11 -13.79 -16.34 3.75
C ARG A 11 -12.89 -15.11 3.65
N THR A 12 -13.37 -14.07 3.00
CA THR A 12 -12.72 -12.76 2.91
C THR A 12 -13.79 -11.69 3.03
N ILE A 13 -13.53 -10.68 3.87
CA ILE A 13 -14.39 -9.52 4.07
C ILE A 13 -13.60 -8.29 3.65
N ASN A 14 -14.07 -7.59 2.63
CA ASN A 14 -13.44 -6.37 2.14
C ASN A 14 -14.01 -5.14 2.85
N ILE A 15 -13.13 -4.27 3.34
CA ILE A 15 -13.46 -3.01 4.00
C ILE A 15 -12.93 -1.87 3.11
N PRO A 16 -13.79 -1.21 2.32
CA PRO A 16 -13.36 -0.16 1.40
C PRO A 16 -13.39 1.24 2.02
N ASP A 17 -12.36 2.04 1.77
CA ASP A 17 -12.41 3.51 1.84
C ASP A 17 -12.76 4.04 0.44
N THR A 18 -14.07 4.00 0.13
CA THR A 18 -14.57 4.21 -1.24
C THR A 18 -14.36 5.64 -1.74
N VAL A 19 -14.33 6.61 -0.82
CA VAL A 19 -14.23 8.03 -1.15
C VAL A 19 -12.79 8.56 -1.01
N GLY A 20 -11.93 7.89 -0.23
CA GLY A 20 -10.51 8.27 -0.08
C GLY A 20 -10.28 9.40 0.92
N TYR A 21 -11.19 9.57 1.89
CA TYR A 21 -11.12 10.64 2.90
C TYR A 21 -10.75 10.16 4.30
N THR A 22 -10.69 8.85 4.52
CA THR A 22 -10.43 8.31 5.86
C THR A 22 -8.97 8.57 6.24
N MET A 23 -8.68 9.02 7.45
CA MET A 23 -7.29 9.16 7.90
C MET A 23 -6.70 7.82 8.37
N PRO A 24 -5.37 7.63 8.33
CA PRO A 24 -4.76 6.34 8.71
C PRO A 24 -5.12 5.85 10.11
N PHE A 25 -5.22 6.75 11.10
CA PHE A 25 -5.60 6.40 12.46
C PHE A 25 -7.08 6.01 12.59
N GLU A 26 -7.96 6.64 11.81
CA GLU A 26 -9.38 6.29 11.76
C GLU A 26 -9.56 4.91 11.12
N PHE A 27 -8.85 4.66 10.01
CA PHE A 27 -8.94 3.40 9.30
C PHE A 27 -8.37 2.24 10.11
N ALA A 28 -7.24 2.44 10.80
CA ALA A 28 -6.73 1.47 11.78
C ALA A 28 -7.76 1.19 12.89
N GLY A 29 -8.40 2.24 13.42
CA GLY A 29 -9.45 2.10 14.43
C GLY A 29 -10.66 1.29 13.95
N ILE A 30 -11.07 1.46 12.68
CA ILE A 30 -12.11 0.65 12.05
C ILE A 30 -11.71 -0.83 12.05
N ILE A 31 -10.50 -1.16 11.62
CA ILE A 31 -10.01 -2.54 11.55
C ILE A 31 -9.89 -3.17 12.94
N SER A 32 -9.26 -2.49 13.90
CA SER A 32 -9.17 -2.97 15.28
C SER A 32 -10.56 -3.19 15.89
N GLY A 33 -11.48 -2.26 15.66
CA GLY A 33 -12.87 -2.38 16.13
C GLY A 33 -13.64 -3.53 15.49
N LEU A 34 -13.26 -4.02 14.30
CA LEU A 34 -13.81 -5.27 13.76
C LEU A 34 -13.29 -6.49 14.51
N TYR A 35 -11.98 -6.55 14.77
CA TYR A 35 -11.37 -7.63 15.53
C TYR A 35 -11.90 -7.71 16.98
N GLU A 36 -12.23 -6.58 17.59
CA GLU A 36 -12.78 -6.52 18.94
C GLU A 36 -14.25 -6.94 19.04
N ARG A 37 -15.06 -6.62 18.02
CA ARG A 37 -16.53 -6.69 18.12
C ARG A 37 -17.18 -7.83 17.34
N VAL A 38 -16.46 -8.45 16.41
CA VAL A 38 -17.01 -9.53 15.56
C VAL A 38 -16.51 -10.88 16.09
N PRO A 39 -17.37 -11.72 16.72
CA PRO A 39 -16.92 -12.92 17.43
C PRO A 39 -16.28 -14.00 16.56
N ASN A 40 -16.61 -14.04 15.27
CA ASN A 40 -16.14 -15.03 14.30
C ASN A 40 -15.16 -14.44 13.26
N ILE A 41 -14.57 -13.28 13.56
CA ILE A 41 -13.71 -12.52 12.63
C ILE A 41 -12.49 -13.32 12.16
N ASP A 42 -11.98 -14.22 13.01
CA ASP A 42 -10.83 -15.09 12.77
C ASP A 42 -11.08 -16.13 11.67
N LYS A 43 -12.35 -16.38 11.30
CA LYS A 43 -12.73 -17.31 10.24
C LYS A 43 -12.63 -16.72 8.84
N ALA A 44 -12.34 -15.43 8.71
CA ALA A 44 -12.20 -14.75 7.43
C ALA A 44 -10.98 -13.83 7.39
N ILE A 45 -10.42 -13.63 6.19
CA ILE A 45 -9.39 -12.64 5.96
C ILE A 45 -10.04 -11.26 5.86
N ILE A 46 -9.51 -10.29 6.59
CA ILE A 46 -9.84 -8.88 6.39
C ILE A 46 -9.00 -8.33 5.24
N SER A 47 -9.70 -7.98 4.16
CA SER A 47 -9.20 -7.24 3.00
C SER A 47 -9.53 -5.77 3.14
N VAL A 48 -8.66 -4.89 2.63
CA VAL A 48 -8.91 -3.46 2.55
C VAL A 48 -8.71 -2.95 1.14
N HIS A 49 -9.52 -1.97 0.74
CA HIS A 49 -9.45 -1.30 -0.55
C HIS A 49 -9.49 0.21 -0.33
N THR A 50 -8.43 0.93 -0.64
CA THR A 50 -8.35 2.38 -0.36
C THR A 50 -8.14 3.19 -1.63
N HIS A 51 -8.88 4.28 -1.74
CA HIS A 51 -8.72 5.30 -2.79
C HIS A 51 -7.77 6.42 -2.36
N ASP A 52 -7.15 7.08 -3.34
CA ASP A 52 -6.04 8.01 -3.12
C ASP A 52 -6.41 9.49 -3.28
N ASP A 53 -7.68 9.85 -3.13
CA ASP A 53 -8.19 11.22 -3.32
C ASP A 53 -7.47 12.28 -2.45
N LEU A 54 -6.92 11.89 -1.30
CA LEU A 54 -6.08 12.76 -0.44
C LEU A 54 -4.58 12.38 -0.44
N GLY A 55 -4.14 11.46 -1.30
CA GLY A 55 -2.75 10.97 -1.33
C GLY A 55 -2.38 10.10 -0.13
N ILE A 56 -3.36 9.45 0.50
CA ILE A 56 -3.20 8.68 1.75
C ILE A 56 -3.57 7.20 1.61
N ALA A 57 -3.88 6.69 0.40
CA ALA A 57 -4.33 5.32 0.20
C ALA A 57 -3.32 4.29 0.72
N VAL A 58 -2.04 4.50 0.43
CA VAL A 58 -0.92 3.67 0.90
C VAL A 58 -0.80 3.74 2.42
N GLY A 59 -0.92 4.94 2.99
CA GLY A 59 -0.89 5.17 4.44
C GLY A 59 -2.02 4.42 5.16
N ASN A 60 -3.24 4.52 4.65
CA ASN A 60 -4.41 3.80 5.16
C ASN A 60 -4.22 2.29 5.06
N SER A 61 -3.75 1.79 3.92
CA SER A 61 -3.49 0.36 3.72
C SER A 61 -2.46 -0.18 4.71
N LEU A 62 -1.34 0.52 4.93
CA LEU A 62 -0.33 0.11 5.90
C LEU A 62 -0.84 0.17 7.33
N ALA A 63 -1.64 1.19 7.68
CA ALA A 63 -2.26 1.31 8.99
C ALA A 63 -3.26 0.17 9.26
N ALA A 64 -4.07 -0.21 8.26
CA ALA A 64 -4.96 -1.36 8.33
C ALA A 64 -4.19 -2.68 8.50
N VAL A 65 -3.09 -2.88 7.77
CA VAL A 65 -2.23 -4.07 7.92
C VAL A 65 -1.67 -4.16 9.33
N HIS A 66 -1.21 -3.04 9.88
CA HIS A 66 -0.73 -2.95 11.26
C HIS A 66 -1.85 -3.30 12.27
N ALA A 67 -3.09 -2.88 12.00
CA ALA A 67 -4.27 -3.17 12.82
C ALA A 67 -4.83 -4.60 12.65
N GLY A 68 -4.28 -5.42 11.73
CA GLY A 68 -4.66 -6.82 11.59
C GLY A 68 -5.13 -7.25 10.20
N ALA A 69 -5.34 -6.32 9.26
CA ALA A 69 -5.70 -6.69 7.88
C ALA A 69 -4.61 -7.57 7.24
N ARG A 70 -5.02 -8.53 6.41
CA ARG A 70 -4.11 -9.52 5.78
C ARG A 70 -4.22 -9.58 4.27
N GLN A 71 -5.07 -8.76 3.68
CA GLN A 71 -5.14 -8.54 2.23
C GLN A 71 -5.27 -7.04 1.97
N VAL A 72 -4.54 -6.55 0.97
CA VAL A 72 -4.64 -5.17 0.46
C VAL A 72 -5.01 -5.27 -1.01
N GLU A 73 -6.09 -4.60 -1.38
CA GLU A 73 -6.51 -4.40 -2.76
C GLU A 73 -6.01 -3.04 -3.24
N GLY A 74 -5.53 -3.01 -4.47
CA GLY A 74 -4.95 -1.84 -5.08
C GLY A 74 -4.61 -2.12 -6.54
N ALA A 75 -3.84 -1.22 -7.14
CA ALA A 75 -3.36 -1.40 -8.49
C ALA A 75 -1.88 -1.02 -8.62
N MET A 76 -1.21 -1.65 -9.58
CA MET A 76 0.12 -1.21 -10.00
C MET A 76 0.04 0.22 -10.52
N ASN A 77 1.02 1.05 -10.17
CA ASN A 77 1.08 2.47 -10.50
C ASN A 77 -0.06 3.30 -9.86
N GLY A 78 -0.85 2.71 -8.95
CA GLY A 78 -2.00 3.37 -8.34
C GLY A 78 -3.16 3.65 -9.30
N ILE A 79 -3.21 3.00 -10.47
CA ILE A 79 -4.29 3.26 -11.43
C ILE A 79 -5.66 2.91 -10.86
N GLY A 80 -6.68 3.70 -11.21
CA GLY A 80 -8.04 3.51 -10.70
C GLY A 80 -8.92 4.70 -11.06
N GLU A 81 -10.10 4.75 -10.46
CA GLU A 81 -10.98 5.90 -10.60
C GLU A 81 -10.39 7.15 -9.91
N ARG A 82 -10.68 8.33 -10.46
CA ARG A 82 -10.31 9.64 -9.89
C ARG A 82 -8.79 9.77 -9.69
N ALA A 83 -8.35 9.99 -8.45
CA ALA A 83 -6.93 10.05 -8.08
C ALA A 83 -6.25 8.67 -8.07
N GLY A 84 -7.04 7.59 -8.13
CA GLY A 84 -6.56 6.23 -8.21
C GLY A 84 -6.82 5.40 -6.97
N ASN A 85 -6.21 4.22 -6.97
CA ASN A 85 -6.25 3.25 -5.89
C ASN A 85 -4.92 3.24 -5.14
N CYS A 86 -4.88 2.54 -4.01
CA CYS A 86 -3.63 2.18 -3.35
C CYS A 86 -2.59 1.61 -4.33
N ALA A 87 -1.43 2.26 -4.40
CA ALA A 87 -0.31 1.84 -5.23
C ALA A 87 0.36 0.58 -4.64
N LEU A 88 0.17 -0.56 -5.30
CA LEU A 88 0.66 -1.84 -4.77
C LEU A 88 2.18 -1.86 -4.61
N GLU A 89 2.92 -1.32 -5.59
CA GLU A 89 4.39 -1.26 -5.53
C GLU A 89 4.90 -0.56 -4.26
N GLU A 90 4.17 0.45 -3.78
CA GLU A 90 4.55 1.23 -2.60
C GLU A 90 4.27 0.45 -1.32
N VAL A 91 3.10 -0.18 -1.18
CA VAL A 91 2.77 -1.03 -0.03
C VAL A 91 3.72 -2.23 0.07
N ILE A 92 3.99 -2.89 -1.05
CA ILE A 92 4.87 -4.07 -1.11
C ILE A 92 6.27 -3.69 -0.62
N MET A 93 6.82 -2.60 -1.16
CA MET A 93 8.15 -2.14 -0.78
C MET A 93 8.21 -1.61 0.65
N ALA A 94 7.16 -0.93 1.12
CA ALA A 94 7.06 -0.50 2.51
C ALA A 94 7.11 -1.71 3.47
N ILE A 95 6.32 -2.75 3.24
CA ILE A 95 6.36 -3.99 4.04
C ILE A 95 7.74 -4.65 3.98
N LYS A 96 8.34 -4.74 2.78
CA LYS A 96 9.65 -5.37 2.58
C LYS A 96 10.77 -4.64 3.31
N VAL A 97 10.84 -3.31 3.15
CA VAL A 97 11.90 -2.45 3.71
C VAL A 97 11.72 -2.25 5.21
N ARG A 98 10.47 -2.13 5.67
CA ARG A 98 10.10 -1.89 7.08
C ARG A 98 9.60 -3.15 7.79
N LYS A 99 10.09 -4.32 7.37
CA LYS A 99 9.73 -5.62 7.97
C LYS A 99 9.99 -5.68 9.48
N ASP A 100 10.95 -4.88 9.97
CA ASP A 100 11.34 -4.73 11.37
C ASP A 100 10.21 -4.18 12.25
N ILE A 101 9.35 -3.30 11.71
CA ILE A 101 8.20 -2.73 12.44
C ILE A 101 6.85 -3.25 11.97
N MET A 102 6.75 -3.72 10.73
CA MET A 102 5.49 -4.21 10.16
C MET A 102 5.18 -5.64 10.62
N ASN A 103 6.20 -6.44 10.96
CA ASN A 103 6.08 -7.82 11.41
C ASN A 103 5.20 -8.72 10.51
N VAL A 104 5.16 -8.42 9.21
CA VAL A 104 4.48 -9.18 8.17
C VAL A 104 5.40 -9.29 6.94
N HIS A 105 5.09 -10.22 6.04
CA HIS A 105 5.82 -10.39 4.79
C HIS A 105 4.85 -10.65 3.64
N THR A 106 5.34 -10.48 2.41
CA THR A 106 4.64 -10.89 1.19
C THR A 106 5.51 -11.90 0.45
N ASN A 107 4.90 -12.74 -0.37
CA ASN A 107 5.60 -13.67 -1.27
C ASN A 107 5.86 -13.05 -2.65
N ILE A 108 5.78 -11.72 -2.77
CA ILE A 108 5.87 -11.03 -4.06
C ILE A 108 7.34 -10.94 -4.48
N ASN A 109 7.60 -11.27 -5.76
CA ASN A 109 8.90 -11.04 -6.36
C ASN A 109 9.11 -9.54 -6.62
N HIS A 110 9.61 -8.84 -5.61
CA HIS A 110 9.89 -7.40 -5.65
C HIS A 110 10.85 -6.98 -6.78
N HIS A 111 11.68 -7.87 -7.31
CA HIS A 111 12.55 -7.56 -8.45
C HIS A 111 11.77 -7.30 -9.75
N GLU A 112 10.53 -7.78 -9.87
CA GLU A 112 9.68 -7.59 -11.05
C GLU A 112 8.80 -6.34 -10.97
N ILE A 113 8.81 -5.60 -9.86
CA ILE A 113 7.93 -4.43 -9.64
C ILE A 113 8.12 -3.39 -10.75
N TRP A 114 9.36 -3.01 -11.05
CA TRP A 114 9.63 -1.98 -12.05
C TRP A 114 9.17 -2.42 -13.45
N ARG A 115 9.50 -3.65 -13.85
CA ARG A 115 9.09 -4.20 -15.16
C ARG A 115 7.57 -4.29 -15.29
N THR A 116 6.90 -4.73 -14.23
CA THR A 116 5.44 -4.81 -14.16
C THR A 116 4.83 -3.42 -14.29
N SER A 117 5.36 -2.44 -13.55
CA SER A 117 4.96 -1.04 -13.61
C SER A 117 5.07 -0.47 -15.04
N GLN A 118 6.20 -0.70 -15.73
CA GLN A 118 6.38 -0.28 -17.13
C GLN A 118 5.37 -0.94 -18.07
N THR A 119 5.11 -2.23 -17.87
CA THR A 119 4.14 -2.99 -18.69
C THR A 119 2.74 -2.42 -18.53
N VAL A 120 2.31 -2.15 -17.29
CA VAL A 120 1.00 -1.54 -16.99
C VAL A 120 0.90 -0.14 -17.59
N SER A 121 1.94 0.69 -17.43
CA SER A 121 2.03 2.03 -18.04
C SER A 121 1.80 2.00 -19.56
N GLN A 122 2.45 1.07 -20.25
CA GLN A 122 2.31 0.89 -21.70
C GLN A 122 0.91 0.43 -22.11
N ILE A 123 0.36 -0.58 -21.42
CA ILE A 123 -0.97 -1.13 -21.73
C ILE A 123 -2.06 -0.10 -21.48
N CYS A 124 -1.98 0.64 -20.38
CA CYS A 124 -2.98 1.65 -20.00
C CYS A 124 -2.76 3.00 -20.70
N ASN A 125 -1.65 3.18 -21.43
CA ASN A 125 -1.24 4.45 -22.02
C ASN A 125 -1.19 5.59 -20.97
N MET A 126 -0.67 5.28 -19.78
CA MET A 126 -0.56 6.20 -18.64
C MET A 126 0.92 6.29 -18.20
N PRO A 127 1.66 7.33 -18.62
CA PRO A 127 3.06 7.49 -18.27
C PRO A 127 3.29 7.54 -16.75
N ILE A 128 4.38 6.91 -16.29
CA ILE A 128 4.78 6.95 -14.88
C ILE A 128 5.45 8.30 -14.60
N PRO A 129 4.98 9.09 -13.62
CA PRO A 129 5.64 10.32 -13.22
C PRO A 129 7.09 10.06 -12.78
N ALA A 130 8.02 10.91 -13.20
CA ALA A 130 9.44 10.74 -12.90
C ALA A 130 9.72 10.67 -11.39
N ASN A 131 8.95 11.39 -10.59
CA ASN A 131 9.05 11.45 -9.13
C ASN A 131 8.14 10.46 -8.39
N LYS A 132 7.46 9.52 -9.09
CA LYS A 132 6.64 8.52 -8.41
C LYS A 132 7.51 7.61 -7.53
N ALA A 133 7.06 7.37 -6.31
CA ALA A 133 7.77 6.50 -5.37
C ALA A 133 7.98 5.10 -5.98
N ILE A 134 9.12 4.48 -5.64
CA ILE A 134 9.56 3.14 -6.06
C ILE A 134 9.88 3.00 -7.55
N VAL A 135 9.01 3.45 -8.47
CA VAL A 135 9.07 3.13 -9.90
C VAL A 135 9.36 4.33 -10.81
N GLY A 136 9.30 5.55 -10.28
CA GLY A 136 9.66 6.76 -11.01
C GLY A 136 11.13 6.77 -11.38
N SER A 137 11.45 7.24 -12.60
CA SER A 137 12.84 7.31 -13.10
C SER A 137 13.77 8.17 -12.22
N GLY A 138 13.21 9.12 -11.48
CA GLY A 138 13.90 9.97 -10.52
C GLY A 138 13.96 9.42 -9.09
N ALA A 139 13.25 8.33 -8.77
CA ALA A 139 13.13 7.82 -7.39
C ALA A 139 14.47 7.42 -6.75
N PHE A 140 15.48 7.10 -7.58
CA PHE A 140 16.84 6.78 -7.13
C PHE A 140 17.91 7.68 -7.76
N ALA A 141 17.50 8.73 -8.48
CA ALA A 141 18.40 9.69 -9.07
C ALA A 141 18.99 10.57 -7.95
N HIS A 142 20.31 10.63 -7.85
CA HIS A 142 20.99 11.56 -6.94
C HIS A 142 21.18 12.91 -7.64
N SER A 143 20.51 13.95 -7.16
CA SER A 143 20.81 15.34 -7.51
C SER A 143 22.05 15.83 -6.73
N SER A 144 23.21 15.25 -7.04
CA SER A 144 24.50 15.75 -6.57
C SER A 144 24.86 17.03 -7.33
N GLY A 145 24.38 18.19 -6.86
CA GLY A 145 24.75 19.44 -7.52
C GLY A 145 24.42 20.75 -6.81
N ILE A 146 23.42 20.82 -5.91
CA ILE A 146 23.03 22.13 -5.34
C ILE A 146 22.69 22.11 -3.84
N HIS A 147 22.49 20.93 -3.24
CA HIS A 147 22.20 20.77 -1.80
C HIS A 147 23.32 20.05 -1.02
N GLN A 148 24.48 19.80 -1.65
CA GLN A 148 25.58 18.96 -1.13
C GLN A 148 26.67 19.72 -0.34
N ASP A 149 26.39 20.92 0.18
CA ASP A 149 27.26 21.51 1.23
C ASP A 149 26.85 21.08 2.65
N GLY A 150 25.68 20.45 2.83
CA GLY A 150 25.11 20.20 4.17
C GLY A 150 25.20 18.77 4.70
N VAL A 151 25.32 17.73 3.88
CA VAL A 151 25.09 16.34 4.33
C VAL A 151 26.04 15.33 3.67
N LEU A 152 27.33 15.45 3.95
CA LEU A 152 28.27 14.34 3.75
C LEU A 152 28.25 13.45 4.99
N LYS A 153 27.43 12.39 4.97
CA LYS A 153 27.70 11.07 5.59
C LYS A 153 26.54 10.09 5.38
N ASN A 154 26.88 8.88 4.93
CA ASN A 154 26.07 7.66 4.75
C ASN A 154 25.40 7.43 3.39
N ALA A 155 26.24 7.28 2.37
CA ALA A 155 25.90 6.92 1.00
C ALA A 155 25.80 5.39 0.71
N LYS A 156 25.36 4.54 1.65
CA LYS A 156 25.44 3.07 1.46
C LYS A 156 24.16 2.25 1.60
N THR A 157 22.99 2.82 1.86
CA THR A 157 21.82 2.01 2.27
C THR A 157 20.67 1.91 1.25
N MET A 158 20.82 2.39 0.01
CA MET A 158 19.69 2.50 -0.95
C MET A 158 19.87 1.71 -2.26
N LYS A 159 20.57 0.58 -2.22
CA LYS A 159 20.57 -0.41 -3.33
C LYS A 159 20.67 -1.84 -2.78
N SER A 160 19.53 -2.49 -2.56
CA SER A 160 19.39 -3.96 -2.50
C SER A 160 17.94 -4.36 -2.69
#